data_AF-A0A259SJD7-F1
#
_entry.id   AF-A0A259SJD7-F1
#
_cell.length_a   1.000
_cell.length_b   1.000
_cell.length_c   1.000
_cell.angle_alpha   90.00
_cell.angle_beta   90.00
_cell.angle_gamma   90.00
#
_symmetry.space_group_name_H-M   'P 1'
#
loop_
_entity.id
_entity.type
_entity.pdbx_description
1 polymer ?
#
loop_
_entity_poly.entity_id
_entity_poly.type
_entity_poly.pdbx_seq_one_letter_code
_entity_poly.pdbx_strand_id
1 'polypeptide(L)'
;MSARLTVPKTYKLAIGGAFPRSESGRTYEVTTPKGAFLANAAQASRKDARDAVKAARTAQAGWAKATAYNRGQVLYRVAEVLEGRRAQFVDEIVAQQGVSAAAAGAQVDEAIDLWVWYAGWCDKYAQIAGNLNPVAGAYFNISAPEPTGVVAIVAPQESALLGLVSVVAPALVAGNAVVVVASEQYPLSAISLAEVLATSDVPGGVVNVLTGSPAELAPWLAAHADVNALDLAGAGGIDWVDLQIAAADTLKRVLAPGEVVASPQRIAAFTEVKTVWHPKSMV
;
A
#
# COMPACT_ATOMS: atom_id res chain seq x y z
N MET A 1 -5.65 23.75 -39.91
CA MET A 1 -4.98 22.70 -39.11
C MET A 1 -6.07 21.84 -38.49
N SER A 2 -6.06 20.52 -38.71
CA SER A 2 -7.02 19.61 -38.07
C SER A 2 -6.78 19.62 -36.56
N ALA A 3 -7.85 19.75 -35.75
CA ALA A 3 -7.72 19.72 -34.30
C ALA A 3 -7.17 18.36 -33.86
N ARG A 4 -6.08 18.36 -33.08
CA ARG A 4 -5.47 17.13 -32.56
C ARG A 4 -6.49 16.38 -31.69
N LEU A 5 -6.81 15.15 -32.07
CA LEU A 5 -7.65 14.27 -31.26
C LEU A 5 -6.86 13.77 -30.05
N THR A 6 -7.48 13.81 -28.87
CA THR A 6 -6.93 13.23 -27.65
C THR A 6 -7.05 11.70 -27.70
N VAL A 7 -6.03 11.01 -27.19
CA VAL A 7 -6.02 9.55 -27.05
C VAL A 7 -6.09 9.24 -25.56
N PRO A 8 -7.29 8.97 -25.00
CA PRO A 8 -7.43 8.75 -23.57
C PRO A 8 -6.82 7.40 -23.15
N LYS A 9 -6.10 7.41 -22.03
CA LYS A 9 -5.53 6.19 -21.43
C LYS A 9 -6.64 5.40 -20.72
N THR A 10 -6.67 4.08 -20.92
CA THR A 10 -7.41 3.17 -20.05
C THR A 10 -6.46 2.66 -18.98
N TYR A 11 -6.65 3.09 -17.75
CA TYR A 11 -5.87 2.65 -16.61
C TYR A 11 -6.28 1.23 -16.22
N LYS A 12 -5.27 0.38 -16.09
CA LYS A 12 -5.40 -1.05 -15.79
C LYS A 12 -5.26 -1.28 -14.28
N LEU A 13 -5.32 -2.54 -13.85
CA LEU A 13 -4.89 -2.93 -12.50
C LEU A 13 -3.37 -3.08 -12.48
N ALA A 14 -2.77 -3.22 -11.30
CA ALA A 14 -1.38 -3.65 -11.15
C ALA A 14 -1.32 -4.89 -10.25
N ILE A 15 -1.00 -6.05 -10.83
CA ILE A 15 -1.02 -7.33 -10.13
C ILE A 15 0.23 -8.12 -10.51
N GLY A 16 1.00 -8.57 -9.53
CA GLY A 16 2.19 -9.41 -9.78
C GLY A 16 3.29 -8.73 -10.60
N GLY A 17 3.38 -7.40 -10.58
CA GLY A 17 4.31 -6.63 -11.42
C GLY A 17 3.86 -6.45 -12.88
N ALA A 18 2.66 -6.92 -13.23
CA ALA A 18 2.05 -6.71 -14.54
C ALA A 18 0.86 -5.74 -14.46
N PHE A 19 0.44 -5.25 -15.63
CA PHE A 19 -0.72 -4.36 -15.77
C PHE A 19 -1.85 -5.06 -16.56
N PRO A 20 -2.62 -5.97 -15.93
CA PRO A 20 -3.73 -6.64 -16.58
C PRO A 20 -5.00 -5.78 -16.60
N ARG A 21 -5.89 -6.05 -17.56
CA ARG A 21 -7.29 -5.60 -17.44
C ARG A 21 -7.97 -6.37 -16.30
N SER A 22 -9.02 -5.80 -15.73
CA SER A 22 -9.91 -6.55 -14.83
C SER A 22 -10.41 -7.81 -15.52
N GLU A 23 -10.43 -8.93 -14.79
CA GLU A 23 -10.91 -10.20 -15.31
C GLU A 23 -12.36 -10.12 -15.78
N SER A 24 -13.20 -9.32 -15.11
CA SER A 24 -14.58 -9.12 -15.52
C SER A 24 -14.74 -8.20 -16.74
N GLY A 25 -13.64 -7.61 -17.24
CA GLY A 25 -13.64 -6.63 -18.32
C GLY A 25 -14.31 -5.29 -17.98
N ARG A 26 -14.77 -5.10 -16.73
CA ARG A 26 -15.47 -3.89 -16.30
C ARG A 26 -14.51 -2.72 -16.20
N THR A 27 -15.01 -1.55 -16.54
CA THR A 27 -14.35 -0.26 -16.35
C THR A 27 -15.37 0.75 -15.85
N TYR A 28 -14.88 1.79 -15.20
CA TYR A 28 -15.68 2.95 -14.83
C TYR A 28 -15.01 4.24 -15.32
N GLU A 29 -15.84 5.24 -15.59
CA GLU A 29 -15.36 6.55 -16.02
C GLU A 29 -14.81 7.32 -14.84
N VAL A 30 -13.64 7.92 -15.05
CA VAL A 30 -13.05 8.90 -14.13
C VAL A 30 -13.29 10.28 -14.73
N THR A 31 -13.89 11.16 -13.96
CA THR A 31 -14.27 12.50 -14.39
C THR A 31 -13.56 13.58 -13.59
N THR A 32 -13.41 14.76 -14.19
CA THR A 32 -13.09 15.98 -13.44
C THR A 32 -14.19 16.29 -12.41
N PRO A 33 -13.94 17.17 -11.43
CA PRO A 33 -14.99 17.63 -10.51
C PRO A 33 -16.18 18.32 -11.21
N LYS A 34 -15.99 18.77 -12.46
CA LYS A 34 -17.06 19.37 -13.29
C LYS A 34 -17.80 18.33 -14.14
N GLY A 35 -17.51 17.04 -13.98
CA GLY A 35 -18.15 15.94 -14.70
C GLY A 35 -17.60 15.68 -16.11
N ALA A 36 -16.57 16.42 -16.56
CA ALA A 36 -15.93 16.13 -17.84
C ALA A 36 -15.09 14.85 -17.76
N PHE A 37 -15.21 13.99 -18.78
CA PHE A 37 -14.46 12.73 -18.88
C PHE A 37 -12.94 12.95 -18.90
N LEU A 38 -12.19 12.19 -18.10
CA LEU A 38 -10.72 12.17 -18.08
C LEU A 38 -10.17 10.88 -18.68
N ALA A 39 -10.60 9.73 -18.14
CA ALA A 39 -10.06 8.42 -18.46
C ALA A 39 -11.02 7.31 -18.04
N ASN A 40 -10.74 6.08 -18.46
CA ASN A 40 -11.38 4.89 -17.92
C ASN A 40 -10.42 4.19 -16.96
N ALA A 41 -10.91 3.74 -15.81
CA ALA A 41 -10.18 2.87 -14.89
C ALA A 41 -10.80 1.48 -14.87
N ALA A 42 -9.98 0.44 -14.76
CA ALA A 42 -10.45 -0.93 -14.59
C ALA A 42 -11.24 -1.05 -13.27
N GLN A 43 -12.38 -1.72 -13.30
CA GLN A 43 -13.14 -2.05 -12.09
C GLN A 43 -12.79 -3.48 -11.69
N ALA A 44 -11.92 -3.61 -10.69
CA ALA A 44 -11.49 -4.91 -10.19
C ALA A 44 -12.69 -5.73 -9.71
N SER A 45 -12.63 -7.02 -9.95
CA SER A 45 -13.58 -8.02 -9.50
C SER A 45 -13.05 -8.77 -8.27
N ARG A 46 -13.91 -9.59 -7.67
CA ARG A 46 -13.49 -10.58 -6.67
C ARG A 46 -12.34 -11.47 -7.16
N LYS A 47 -12.33 -11.85 -8.44
CA LYS A 47 -11.27 -12.70 -9.00
C LYS A 47 -9.94 -11.94 -9.08
N ASP A 48 -9.96 -10.66 -9.44
CA ASP A 48 -8.76 -9.83 -9.44
C ASP A 48 -8.20 -9.67 -8.02
N ALA A 49 -9.06 -9.47 -7.01
CA ALA A 49 -8.65 -9.43 -5.61
C ALA A 49 -7.96 -10.73 -5.16
N ARG A 50 -8.53 -11.89 -5.52
CA ARG A 50 -7.90 -13.19 -5.23
C ARG A 50 -6.56 -13.35 -5.94
N ASP A 51 -6.48 -12.97 -7.22
CA ASP A 51 -5.26 -13.10 -8.01
C ASP A 51 -4.16 -12.16 -7.48
N ALA A 52 -4.53 -10.98 -6.98
CA ALA A 52 -3.65 -10.07 -6.25
C ALA A 52 -3.14 -10.64 -4.92
N VAL A 53 -4.01 -11.25 -4.11
CA VAL A 53 -3.60 -11.93 -2.86
C VAL A 53 -2.64 -13.08 -3.16
N LYS A 54 -2.90 -13.87 -4.20
CA LYS A 54 -1.99 -14.94 -4.63
C LYS A 54 -0.61 -14.41 -5.04
N ALA A 55 -0.57 -13.31 -5.79
CA ALA A 55 0.68 -12.66 -6.16
C ALA A 55 1.44 -12.14 -4.93
N ALA A 56 0.72 -11.46 -4.01
CA ALA A 56 1.28 -10.98 -2.75
C ALA A 56 1.86 -12.12 -1.91
N ARG A 57 1.11 -13.21 -1.72
CA ARG A 57 1.56 -14.38 -0.97
C ARG A 57 2.82 -15.00 -1.56
N THR A 58 2.91 -15.07 -2.89
CA THR A 58 4.07 -15.63 -3.59
C THR A 58 5.31 -14.75 -3.39
N ALA A 59 5.16 -13.43 -3.46
CA ALA A 59 6.27 -12.48 -3.39
C ALA A 59 6.76 -12.21 -1.94
N GLN A 60 5.86 -12.27 -0.97
CA GLN A 60 6.09 -11.80 0.40
C GLN A 60 7.31 -12.44 1.08
N ALA A 61 7.48 -13.76 0.94
CA ALA A 61 8.59 -14.45 1.58
C ALA A 61 9.96 -14.00 1.05
N GLY A 62 10.05 -13.65 -0.24
CA GLY A 62 11.26 -13.09 -0.83
C GLY A 62 11.55 -11.68 -0.32
N TRP A 63 10.51 -10.85 -0.24
CA TRP A 63 10.61 -9.48 0.25
C TRP A 63 10.97 -9.40 1.74
N ALA A 64 10.39 -10.26 2.57
CA ALA A 64 10.74 -10.36 4.00
C ALA A 64 12.18 -10.83 4.23
N LYS A 65 12.71 -11.70 3.35
CA LYS A 65 14.10 -12.19 3.41
C LYS A 65 15.13 -11.15 2.96
N ALA A 66 14.73 -10.15 2.17
CA ALA A 66 15.63 -9.06 1.81
C ALA A 66 16.14 -8.36 3.07
N THR A 67 17.40 -7.92 3.07
CA THR A 67 17.93 -7.17 4.21
C THR A 67 17.17 -5.86 4.38
N ALA A 68 17.10 -5.37 5.62
CA ALA A 68 16.51 -4.06 5.91
C ALA A 68 17.14 -2.94 5.06
N TYR A 69 18.45 -2.97 4.88
CA TYR A 69 19.17 -2.05 4.00
C TYR A 69 18.68 -2.13 2.54
N ASN A 70 18.56 -3.34 1.98
CA ASN A 70 18.10 -3.51 0.59
C ASN A 70 16.66 -3.02 0.41
N ARG A 71 15.77 -3.30 1.38
CA ARG A 71 14.40 -2.74 1.34
C ARG A 71 14.42 -1.22 1.36
N GLY A 72 15.25 -0.62 2.21
CA GLY A 72 15.44 0.83 2.25
C GLY A 72 15.92 1.41 0.92
N GLN A 73 16.90 0.77 0.25
CA GLN A 73 17.36 1.20 -1.07
C GLN A 73 16.25 1.14 -2.13
N VAL A 74 15.46 0.06 -2.15
CA VAL A 74 14.31 -0.07 -3.07
C VAL A 74 13.27 1.01 -2.80
N LEU A 75 12.90 1.26 -1.54
CA LEU A 75 11.92 2.32 -1.22
C LEU A 75 12.45 3.72 -1.53
N TYR A 76 13.75 3.97 -1.35
CA TYR A 76 14.37 5.22 -1.78
C TYR A 76 14.35 5.38 -3.30
N ARG A 77 14.57 4.28 -4.05
CA ARG A 77 14.47 4.26 -5.50
C ARG A 77 13.04 4.57 -6.00
N VAL A 78 12.01 4.23 -5.24
CA VAL A 78 10.62 4.65 -5.52
C VAL A 78 10.51 6.17 -5.46
N ALA A 79 11.10 6.81 -4.45
CA ALA A 79 11.11 8.28 -4.33
C ALA A 79 11.82 8.93 -5.52
N GLU A 80 13.00 8.44 -5.93
CA GLU A 80 13.75 8.98 -7.08
C GLU A 80 12.96 8.92 -8.39
N VAL A 81 12.29 7.80 -8.66
CA VAL A 81 11.51 7.61 -9.89
C VAL A 81 10.22 8.42 -9.84
N LEU A 82 9.60 8.57 -8.66
CA LEU A 82 8.45 9.44 -8.45
C LEU A 82 8.81 10.92 -8.66
N GLU A 83 9.93 11.37 -8.11
CA GLU A 83 10.50 12.72 -8.30
C GLU A 83 10.69 13.04 -9.79
N GLY A 84 11.30 12.13 -10.54
CA GLY A 84 11.47 12.28 -11.99
C GLY A 84 10.15 12.37 -12.78
N ARG A 85 9.03 11.92 -12.19
CA ARG A 85 7.68 11.96 -12.79
C ARG A 85 6.75 12.96 -12.10
N ARG A 86 7.27 13.80 -11.20
CA ARG A 86 6.50 14.75 -10.38
C ARG A 86 5.44 15.53 -11.16
N ALA A 87 5.82 16.11 -12.31
CA ALA A 87 4.89 16.90 -13.13
C ALA A 87 3.65 16.11 -13.57
N GLN A 88 3.81 14.82 -13.93
CA GLN A 88 2.69 13.96 -14.31
C GLN A 88 1.71 13.79 -13.15
N PHE A 89 2.21 13.54 -11.94
CA PHE A 89 1.36 13.35 -10.76
C PHE A 89 0.64 14.64 -10.38
N VAL A 90 1.30 15.80 -10.50
CA VAL A 90 0.65 17.10 -10.29
C VAL A 90 -0.52 17.28 -11.25
N ASP A 91 -0.32 17.00 -12.55
CA ASP A 91 -1.38 17.13 -13.56
C ASP A 91 -2.55 16.16 -13.28
N GLU A 92 -2.27 14.91 -12.90
CA GLU A 92 -3.28 13.92 -12.56
C GLU A 92 -4.10 14.32 -11.32
N ILE A 93 -3.46 14.90 -10.30
CA ILE A 93 -4.14 15.37 -9.08
C ILE A 93 -5.00 16.60 -9.39
N VAL A 94 -4.47 17.59 -10.12
CA VAL A 94 -5.24 18.77 -10.54
C VAL A 94 -6.46 18.35 -11.35
N ALA A 95 -6.30 17.42 -12.30
CA ALA A 95 -7.39 16.98 -13.16
C ALA A 95 -8.52 16.31 -12.37
N GLN A 96 -8.18 15.43 -11.42
CA GLN A 96 -9.15 14.63 -10.67
C GLN A 96 -9.76 15.36 -9.47
N GLN A 97 -8.95 16.07 -8.69
CA GLN A 97 -9.42 16.76 -7.47
C GLN A 97 -9.85 18.21 -7.73
N GLY A 98 -9.40 18.84 -8.82
CA GLY A 98 -9.68 20.24 -9.12
C GLY A 98 -8.99 21.25 -8.20
N VAL A 99 -7.96 20.81 -7.47
CA VAL A 99 -7.12 21.68 -6.62
C VAL A 99 -6.15 22.51 -7.48
N SER A 100 -5.56 23.54 -6.89
CA SER A 100 -4.52 24.34 -7.57
C SER A 100 -3.26 23.51 -7.84
N ALA A 101 -2.50 23.87 -8.88
CA ALA A 101 -1.22 23.22 -9.18
C ALA A 101 -0.22 23.31 -8.02
N ALA A 102 -0.27 24.40 -7.22
CA ALA A 102 0.54 24.54 -6.03
C ALA A 102 0.14 23.54 -4.93
N ALA A 103 -1.17 23.37 -4.70
CA ALA A 103 -1.67 22.40 -3.72
C ALA A 103 -1.40 20.95 -4.16
N ALA A 104 -1.61 20.65 -5.45
CA ALA A 104 -1.23 19.35 -6.02
C ALA A 104 0.29 19.12 -5.92
N GLY A 105 1.10 20.14 -6.21
CA GLY A 105 2.56 20.11 -6.03
C GLY A 105 2.96 19.72 -4.61
N ALA A 106 2.39 20.38 -3.61
CA ALA A 106 2.67 20.07 -2.21
C ALA A 106 2.29 18.63 -1.83
N GLN A 107 1.16 18.11 -2.33
CA GLN A 107 0.78 16.70 -2.10
C GLN A 107 1.78 15.71 -2.71
N VAL A 108 2.33 16.02 -3.89
CA VAL A 108 3.34 15.15 -4.54
C VAL A 108 4.67 15.23 -3.80
N ASP A 109 5.11 16.43 -3.42
CA ASP A 109 6.34 16.65 -2.67
C ASP A 109 6.29 15.90 -1.33
N GLU A 110 5.20 16.03 -0.59
CA GLU A 110 5.01 15.32 0.67
C GLU A 110 4.97 13.79 0.48
N ALA A 111 4.38 13.30 -0.62
CA ALA A 111 4.38 11.86 -0.92
C ALA A 111 5.80 11.34 -1.22
N ILE A 112 6.64 12.12 -1.90
CA ILE A 112 8.03 11.78 -2.19
C ILE A 112 8.85 11.78 -0.89
N ASP A 113 8.72 12.83 -0.09
CA ASP A 113 9.37 12.92 1.23
C ASP A 113 8.98 11.76 2.14
N LEU A 114 7.72 11.32 2.07
CA LEU A 114 7.23 10.19 2.86
C LEU A 114 7.85 8.86 2.44
N TRP A 115 8.10 8.65 1.14
CA TRP A 115 8.86 7.50 0.66
C TRP A 115 10.31 7.52 1.19
N VAL A 116 10.98 8.67 1.12
CA VAL A 116 12.34 8.85 1.66
C VAL A 116 12.37 8.57 3.16
N TRP A 117 11.38 9.10 3.88
CA TRP A 117 11.27 8.94 5.33
C TRP A 117 11.08 7.46 5.72
N TYR A 118 10.14 6.75 5.08
CA TYR A 118 9.90 5.32 5.35
C TYR A 118 11.04 4.41 4.85
N ALA A 119 11.73 4.77 3.77
CA ALA A 119 12.96 4.10 3.36
C ALA A 119 14.01 4.15 4.49
N GLY A 120 14.15 5.32 5.13
CA GLY A 120 15.01 5.52 6.30
C GLY A 120 14.63 4.70 7.54
N TRP A 121 13.40 4.21 7.64
CA TRP A 121 12.95 3.39 8.76
C TRP A 121 13.20 1.89 8.61
N CYS A 122 13.52 1.41 7.40
CA CYS A 122 13.66 -0.02 7.11
C CYS A 122 14.63 -0.76 8.04
N ASP A 123 15.71 -0.10 8.47
CA ASP A 123 16.75 -0.62 9.36
C ASP A 123 16.70 -0.06 10.79
N LYS A 124 15.71 0.78 11.12
CA LYS A 124 15.62 1.48 12.42
C LYS A 124 14.38 1.11 13.23
N TYR A 125 13.28 0.73 12.60
CA TYR A 125 12.01 0.50 13.31
C TYR A 125 12.11 -0.62 14.37
N ALA A 126 12.99 -1.60 14.18
CA ALA A 126 13.22 -2.67 15.16
C ALA A 126 13.81 -2.15 16.49
N GLN A 127 14.47 -0.99 16.50
CA GLN A 127 15.03 -0.39 17.73
C GLN A 127 13.94 0.18 18.64
N ILE A 128 12.78 0.54 18.09
CA ILE A 128 11.65 1.10 18.83
C ILE A 128 10.54 0.07 19.10
N ALA A 129 10.43 -0.96 18.26
CA ALA A 129 9.40 -1.99 18.35
C ALA A 129 9.91 -3.33 18.90
N GLY A 130 11.23 -3.54 18.92
CA GLY A 130 11.88 -4.70 19.55
C GLY A 130 12.37 -4.38 20.96
N ASN A 131 12.77 -5.41 21.69
CA ASN A 131 13.33 -5.24 23.04
C ASN A 131 14.29 -6.37 23.44
N LEU A 132 15.28 -6.05 24.26
CA LEU A 132 15.98 -7.02 25.09
C LEU A 132 15.24 -7.14 26.43
N ASN A 133 14.71 -8.32 26.72
CA ASN A 133 13.84 -8.52 27.87
C ASN A 133 14.66 -9.03 29.07
N PRO A 134 14.75 -8.26 30.17
CA PRO A 134 15.40 -8.73 31.39
C PRO A 134 14.58 -9.86 32.01
N VAL A 135 15.22 -11.02 32.21
CA VAL A 135 14.60 -12.21 32.81
C VAL A 135 15.49 -12.76 33.92
N ALA A 136 14.87 -13.35 34.94
CA ALA A 136 15.55 -13.87 36.13
C ALA A 136 16.38 -15.16 35.90
N GLY A 137 16.60 -15.57 34.64
CA GLY A 137 17.29 -16.79 34.28
C GLY A 137 18.55 -16.58 33.44
N ALA A 138 19.25 -17.70 33.19
CA ALA A 138 20.43 -17.78 32.34
C ALA A 138 20.07 -17.70 30.84
N TYR A 139 19.30 -16.68 30.44
CA TYR A 139 18.88 -16.46 29.06
C TYR A 139 19.06 -15.00 28.63
N PHE A 140 19.42 -14.83 27.36
CA PHE A 140 19.10 -13.65 26.57
C PHE A 140 17.71 -13.86 25.98
N ASN A 141 16.77 -13.02 26.38
CA ASN A 141 15.42 -13.00 25.84
C ASN A 141 15.29 -11.77 24.94
N ILE A 142 15.03 -11.99 23.66
CA ILE A 142 15.00 -10.92 22.64
C ILE A 142 13.66 -10.98 21.93
N SER A 143 12.89 -9.90 21.98
CA SER A 143 11.69 -9.68 21.18
C SER A 143 12.05 -8.88 19.93
N ALA A 144 11.80 -9.44 18.75
CA ALA A 144 12.01 -8.78 17.47
C ALA A 144 10.68 -8.69 16.71
N PRO A 145 10.38 -7.54 16.07
CA PRO A 145 9.24 -7.44 15.17
C PRO A 145 9.55 -8.17 13.85
N GLU A 146 8.61 -9.00 13.39
CA GLU A 146 8.61 -9.67 12.09
C GLU A 146 7.37 -9.22 11.29
N PRO A 147 7.43 -9.11 9.95
CA PRO A 147 6.28 -8.71 9.15
C PRO A 147 5.11 -9.69 9.34
N THR A 148 3.88 -9.16 9.42
CA THR A 148 2.66 -9.99 9.56
C THR A 148 2.37 -10.83 8.30
N GLY A 149 2.82 -10.37 7.12
CA GLY A 149 2.71 -11.11 5.87
C GLY A 149 2.04 -10.30 4.76
N VAL A 150 0.84 -10.71 4.34
CA VAL A 150 0.04 -10.01 3.32
C VAL A 150 -0.92 -9.04 4.02
N VAL A 151 -0.81 -7.75 3.70
CA VAL A 151 -1.67 -6.70 4.23
C VAL A 151 -2.62 -6.23 3.14
N ALA A 152 -3.93 -6.32 3.38
CA ALA A 152 -4.93 -5.72 2.51
C ALA A 152 -5.28 -4.32 3.00
N ILE A 153 -5.30 -3.35 2.10
CA ILE A 153 -5.41 -1.93 2.44
C ILE A 153 -6.58 -1.32 1.66
N VAL A 154 -7.44 -0.56 2.34
CA VAL A 154 -8.34 0.40 1.70
C VAL A 154 -7.71 1.78 1.83
N ALA A 155 -7.21 2.33 0.72
CA ALA A 155 -6.54 3.63 0.74
C ALA A 155 -7.54 4.77 1.05
N PRO A 156 -7.12 5.87 1.70
CA PRO A 156 -7.96 7.06 1.89
C PRO A 156 -8.65 7.48 0.59
N GLN A 157 -9.98 7.53 0.61
CA GLN A 157 -10.76 7.76 -0.61
C GLN A 157 -10.70 9.22 -1.08
N GLU A 158 -10.38 10.16 -0.17
CA GLU A 158 -10.29 11.59 -0.45
C GLU A 158 -8.91 12.04 -0.99
N SER A 159 -7.96 11.13 -1.20
CA SER A 159 -6.60 11.46 -1.65
C SER A 159 -6.18 10.62 -2.85
N ALA A 160 -5.63 11.27 -3.88
CA ALA A 160 -5.19 10.62 -5.11
C ALA A 160 -3.84 9.91 -4.97
N LEU A 161 -2.88 10.52 -4.25
CA LEU A 161 -1.51 10.01 -4.12
C LEU A 161 -1.04 9.95 -2.66
N LEU A 162 -1.04 11.08 -1.95
CA LEU A 162 -0.45 11.16 -0.61
C LEU A 162 -1.07 10.16 0.37
N GLY A 163 -2.40 10.05 0.38
CA GLY A 163 -3.11 9.07 1.21
C GLY A 163 -2.81 7.62 0.84
N LEU A 164 -2.59 7.33 -0.44
CA LEU A 164 -2.17 6.00 -0.89
C LEU A 164 -0.74 5.69 -0.40
N VAL A 165 0.19 6.62 -0.57
CA VAL A 165 1.59 6.44 -0.14
C VAL A 165 1.68 6.28 1.38
N SER A 166 0.89 7.04 2.14
CA SER A 166 0.91 7.02 3.61
C SER A 166 0.44 5.72 4.24
N VAL A 167 -0.24 4.86 3.48
CA VAL A 167 -0.63 3.51 3.92
C VAL A 167 0.24 2.41 3.29
N VAL A 168 0.64 2.56 2.03
CA VAL A 168 1.45 1.55 1.33
C VAL A 168 2.90 1.56 1.82
N ALA A 169 3.56 2.72 1.87
CA ALA A 169 4.96 2.82 2.25
C ALA A 169 5.27 2.19 3.62
N PRO A 170 4.55 2.51 4.73
CA PRO A 170 4.84 1.90 6.04
C PRO A 170 4.69 0.38 6.05
N ALA A 171 3.70 -0.16 5.34
CA ALA A 171 3.46 -1.60 5.32
C ALA A 171 4.65 -2.36 4.71
N LEU A 172 5.33 -1.78 3.71
CA LEU A 172 6.47 -2.39 3.03
C LEU A 172 7.74 -2.44 3.88
N VAL A 173 7.92 -1.50 4.81
CA VAL A 173 9.15 -1.31 5.61
C VAL A 173 9.59 -2.59 6.32
N ALA A 174 8.64 -3.27 6.98
CA ALA A 174 8.93 -4.48 7.74
C ALA A 174 9.10 -5.74 6.86
N GLY A 175 8.74 -5.68 5.57
CA GLY A 175 8.76 -6.84 4.67
C GLY A 175 7.39 -7.45 4.39
N ASN A 176 6.29 -6.72 4.58
CA ASN A 176 4.97 -7.17 4.15
C ASN A 176 4.80 -7.01 2.64
N ALA A 177 3.92 -7.83 2.05
CA ALA A 177 3.37 -7.58 0.73
C ALA A 177 1.99 -6.93 0.88
N VAL A 178 1.59 -6.10 -0.08
CA VAL A 178 0.40 -5.26 -0.03
C VAL A 178 -0.55 -5.57 -1.18
N VAL A 179 -1.83 -5.68 -0.85
CA VAL A 179 -2.94 -5.58 -1.82
C VAL A 179 -3.76 -4.34 -1.44
N VAL A 180 -3.69 -3.29 -2.24
CA VAL A 180 -4.36 -2.02 -1.94
C VAL A 180 -5.51 -1.77 -2.91
N VAL A 181 -6.68 -1.47 -2.36
CA VAL A 181 -7.80 -0.86 -3.09
C VAL A 181 -7.57 0.66 -3.06
N ALA A 182 -7.31 1.22 -4.24
CA ALA A 182 -7.07 2.65 -4.42
C ALA A 182 -8.33 3.49 -4.14
N SER A 183 -8.20 4.82 -4.14
CA SER A 183 -9.36 5.70 -4.17
C SER A 183 -10.21 5.38 -5.40
N GLU A 184 -11.49 5.06 -5.20
CA GLU A 184 -12.45 4.87 -6.29
C GLU A 184 -12.61 6.18 -7.08
N GLN A 185 -12.63 7.30 -6.37
CA GLN A 185 -12.84 8.63 -6.92
C GLN A 185 -11.61 9.18 -7.66
N TYR A 186 -10.41 8.90 -7.15
CA TYR A 186 -9.15 9.46 -7.65
C TYR A 186 -8.10 8.39 -8.03
N PRO A 187 -8.41 7.44 -8.92
CA PRO A 187 -7.59 6.24 -9.12
C PRO A 187 -6.34 6.44 -9.99
N LEU A 188 -6.24 7.52 -10.78
CA LEU A 188 -5.24 7.59 -11.86
C LEU A 188 -3.80 7.56 -11.31
N SER A 189 -3.54 8.32 -10.25
CA SER A 189 -2.23 8.39 -9.60
C SER A 189 -1.85 7.08 -8.92
N ALA A 190 -2.80 6.25 -8.50
CA ALA A 190 -2.49 4.95 -7.92
C ALA A 190 -1.86 4.00 -8.94
N ILE A 191 -2.36 4.00 -10.17
CA ILE A 191 -1.82 3.15 -11.24
C ILE A 191 -0.54 3.74 -11.84
N SER A 192 -0.43 5.08 -11.92
CA SER A 192 0.84 5.73 -12.26
C SER A 192 1.92 5.45 -11.22
N LEU A 193 1.58 5.41 -9.92
CA LEU A 193 2.49 4.97 -8.86
C LEU A 193 2.85 3.48 -9.02
N ALA A 194 1.92 2.62 -9.45
CA ALA A 194 2.25 1.23 -9.74
C ALA A 194 3.31 1.08 -10.86
N GLU A 195 3.31 1.96 -11.87
CA GLU A 195 4.37 2.02 -12.88
C GLU A 195 5.71 2.48 -12.30
N VAL A 196 5.69 3.45 -11.37
CA VAL A 196 6.88 3.84 -10.59
C VAL A 196 7.41 2.62 -9.82
N LEU A 197 6.57 1.95 -9.04
CA LEU A 197 6.95 0.76 -8.26
C LEU A 197 7.56 -0.33 -9.16
N ALA A 198 6.95 -0.62 -10.31
CA ALA A 198 7.42 -1.61 -11.26
C ALA A 198 8.79 -1.26 -11.92
N THR A 199 9.19 0.01 -11.87
CA THR A 199 10.46 0.51 -12.43
C THR A 199 11.47 0.94 -11.35
N SER A 200 11.16 0.66 -10.08
CA SER A 200 11.98 0.98 -8.90
C SER A 200 12.48 -0.27 -8.16
N ASP A 201 12.64 -1.39 -8.86
CA ASP A 201 13.12 -2.67 -8.32
C ASP A 201 12.24 -3.30 -7.22
N VAL A 202 10.99 -2.84 -7.08
CA VAL A 202 9.99 -3.51 -6.22
C VAL A 202 9.65 -4.87 -6.86
N PRO A 203 9.89 -6.00 -6.17
CA PRO A 203 9.62 -7.30 -6.76
C PRO A 203 8.14 -7.46 -7.14
N GLY A 204 7.88 -8.09 -8.28
CA GLY A 204 6.53 -8.32 -8.77
C GLY A 204 5.67 -9.03 -7.72
N GLY A 205 4.53 -8.43 -7.36
CA GLY A 205 3.60 -8.95 -6.36
C GLY A 205 3.81 -8.38 -4.95
N VAL A 206 4.91 -7.68 -4.66
CA VAL A 206 5.08 -7.02 -3.34
C VAL A 206 4.07 -5.90 -3.14
N VAL A 207 3.71 -5.16 -4.21
CA VAL A 207 2.59 -4.22 -4.20
C VAL A 207 1.65 -4.61 -5.34
N ASN A 208 0.36 -4.74 -5.02
CA ASN A 208 -0.71 -4.98 -5.98
C ASN A 208 -1.77 -3.89 -5.79
N VAL A 209 -2.09 -3.17 -6.85
CA VAL A 209 -3.01 -2.04 -6.84
C VAL A 209 -4.28 -2.41 -7.60
N LEU A 210 -5.41 -2.33 -6.91
CA LEU A 210 -6.74 -2.56 -7.43
C LEU A 210 -7.50 -1.23 -7.49
N THR A 211 -8.13 -0.94 -8.61
CA THR A 211 -9.09 0.17 -8.76
C THR A 211 -10.51 -0.38 -8.80
N GLY A 212 -11.50 0.42 -8.39
CA GLY A 212 -12.90 -0.01 -8.27
C GLY A 212 -13.42 0.19 -6.85
N SER A 213 -14.60 -0.36 -6.56
CA SER A 213 -15.32 -0.03 -5.33
C SER A 213 -14.75 -0.72 -4.08
N PRO A 214 -14.38 0.04 -3.02
CA PRO A 214 -14.05 -0.53 -1.72
C PRO A 214 -15.17 -1.37 -1.14
N ALA A 215 -16.44 -0.96 -1.34
CA ALA A 215 -17.60 -1.72 -0.85
C ALA A 215 -17.71 -3.10 -1.52
N GLU A 216 -17.27 -3.23 -2.77
CA GLU A 216 -17.27 -4.51 -3.48
C GLU A 216 -16.06 -5.38 -3.09
N LEU A 217 -14.88 -4.78 -2.96
CA LEU A 217 -13.61 -5.52 -2.81
C LEU A 217 -13.23 -5.81 -1.36
N ALA A 218 -13.47 -4.88 -0.44
CA ALA A 218 -13.02 -4.97 0.95
C ALA A 218 -13.63 -6.18 1.70
N PRO A 219 -14.93 -6.53 1.55
CA PRO A 219 -15.49 -7.71 2.20
C PRO A 219 -14.77 -9.01 1.80
N TRP A 220 -14.38 -9.13 0.52
CA TRP A 220 -13.65 -10.29 0.05
C TRP A 220 -12.23 -10.35 0.62
N LEU A 221 -11.54 -9.21 0.68
CA LEU A 221 -10.19 -9.13 1.27
C LEU A 221 -10.23 -9.40 2.78
N ALA A 222 -11.26 -8.90 3.47
CA ALA A 222 -11.46 -9.11 4.90
C ALA A 222 -11.70 -10.58 5.26
N ALA A 223 -12.47 -11.30 4.46
CA ALA A 223 -12.74 -12.73 4.67
C ALA A 223 -11.63 -13.67 4.13
N HIS A 224 -10.62 -13.16 3.41
CA HIS A 224 -9.64 -14.01 2.73
C HIS A 224 -8.62 -14.61 3.71
N ALA A 225 -8.50 -15.95 3.73
CA ALA A 225 -7.61 -16.66 4.65
C ALA A 225 -6.11 -16.36 4.45
N ASP A 226 -5.68 -16.08 3.22
CA ASP A 226 -4.30 -15.68 2.92
C ASP A 226 -4.00 -14.20 3.17
N VAL A 227 -4.91 -13.41 3.77
CA VAL A 227 -4.64 -12.03 4.21
C VAL A 227 -4.37 -12.02 5.72
N ASN A 228 -3.24 -11.47 6.14
CA ASN A 228 -2.78 -11.48 7.53
C ASN A 228 -3.21 -10.24 8.33
N ALA A 229 -3.42 -9.11 7.66
CA ALA A 229 -3.91 -7.90 8.30
C ALA A 229 -4.70 -7.00 7.34
N LEU A 230 -5.57 -6.17 7.91
CA LEU A 230 -6.31 -5.12 7.24
C LEU A 230 -5.86 -3.74 7.71
N ASP A 231 -5.67 -2.83 6.76
CA ASP A 231 -5.58 -1.39 6.98
C ASP A 231 -6.83 -0.72 6.42
N LEU A 232 -7.72 -0.27 7.31
CA LEU A 232 -9.02 0.28 6.95
C LEU A 232 -9.02 1.82 6.93
N ALA A 233 -7.86 2.45 6.78
CA ALA A 233 -7.70 3.91 6.76
C ALA A 233 -8.75 4.63 5.89
N GLY A 234 -9.04 4.13 4.69
CA GLY A 234 -10.04 4.70 3.78
C GLY A 234 -11.42 4.06 3.82
N ALA A 235 -11.71 3.15 4.75
CA ALA A 235 -12.98 2.42 4.81
C ALA A 235 -14.07 3.16 5.61
N GLY A 236 -13.84 4.41 6.05
CA GLY A 236 -14.80 5.16 6.87
C GLY A 236 -16.16 5.42 6.20
N GLY A 237 -16.23 5.38 4.86
CA GLY A 237 -17.46 5.54 4.09
C GLY A 237 -18.24 4.25 3.80
N ILE A 238 -17.76 3.09 4.28
CA ILE A 238 -18.43 1.79 4.14
C ILE A 238 -18.66 1.16 5.52
N ASP A 239 -19.42 0.06 5.59
CA ASP A 239 -19.63 -0.68 6.83
C ASP A 239 -18.36 -1.46 7.22
N TRP A 240 -17.40 -0.74 7.80
CA TRP A 240 -16.11 -1.30 8.18
C TRP A 240 -16.18 -2.19 9.42
N VAL A 241 -17.28 -2.15 10.18
CA VAL A 241 -17.50 -3.07 11.31
C VAL A 241 -17.75 -4.48 10.78
N ASP A 242 -18.53 -4.62 9.71
CA ASP A 242 -18.70 -5.91 9.03
C ASP A 242 -17.36 -6.48 8.50
N LEU A 243 -16.44 -5.61 8.09
CA LEU A 243 -15.08 -6.03 7.70
C LEU A 243 -14.30 -6.58 8.90
N GLN A 244 -14.47 -6.02 10.11
CA GLN A 244 -13.87 -6.56 11.33
C GLN A 244 -14.48 -7.91 11.71
N ILE A 245 -15.80 -8.06 11.57
CA ILE A 245 -16.49 -9.33 11.82
C ILE A 245 -15.95 -10.40 10.86
N ALA A 246 -15.87 -10.12 9.56
CA ALA A 246 -15.29 -11.04 8.58
C ALA A 246 -13.81 -11.32 8.83
N ALA A 247 -13.05 -10.35 9.34
CA ALA A 247 -11.65 -10.53 9.70
C ALA A 247 -11.48 -11.51 10.87
N ALA A 248 -12.43 -11.54 11.81
CA ALA A 248 -12.40 -12.36 13.01
C ALA A 248 -12.42 -13.87 12.71
N ASP A 249 -13.03 -14.30 11.59
CA ASP A 249 -13.07 -15.72 11.17
C ASP A 249 -11.67 -16.34 11.00
N THR A 250 -10.65 -15.52 10.74
CA THR A 250 -9.25 -15.98 10.66
C THR A 250 -8.34 -15.25 11.65
N LEU A 251 -8.92 -14.53 12.61
CA LEU A 251 -8.21 -13.77 13.65
C LEU A 251 -7.13 -12.83 13.10
N LYS A 252 -7.32 -12.30 11.89
CA LYS A 252 -6.36 -11.40 11.24
C LYS A 252 -6.40 -10.03 11.93
N ARG A 253 -5.28 -9.32 11.91
CA ARG A 253 -5.18 -7.99 12.53
C ARG A 253 -6.02 -6.98 11.75
N VAL A 254 -6.61 -6.03 12.45
CA VAL A 254 -7.34 -4.92 11.82
C VAL A 254 -6.90 -3.59 12.42
N LEU A 255 -6.37 -2.71 11.58
CA LEU A 255 -6.23 -1.30 11.89
C LEU A 255 -7.51 -0.58 11.42
N ALA A 256 -8.31 -0.10 12.38
CA ALA A 256 -9.58 0.57 12.11
C ALA A 256 -9.38 1.89 11.33
N PRO A 257 -10.44 2.43 10.70
CA PRO A 257 -10.37 3.74 10.06
C PRO A 257 -9.93 4.83 11.03
N GLY A 258 -9.18 5.80 10.53
CA GLY A 258 -8.67 6.91 11.33
C GLY A 258 -7.71 7.78 10.56
N GLU A 259 -7.26 8.86 11.21
CA GLU A 259 -6.28 9.77 10.64
C GLU A 259 -4.96 9.04 10.34
N VAL A 260 -4.44 9.24 9.14
CA VAL A 260 -3.18 8.62 8.72
C VAL A 260 -2.05 9.64 8.89
N VAL A 261 -1.33 9.51 10.00
CA VAL A 261 -0.15 10.33 10.29
C VAL A 261 1.12 9.52 10.01
N ALA A 262 2.11 10.17 9.39
CA ALA A 262 3.45 9.61 9.21
C ALA A 262 4.06 9.26 10.56
N SER A 263 4.26 7.97 10.81
CA SER A 263 4.62 7.48 12.12
C SER A 263 5.25 6.09 12.03
N PRO A 264 6.24 5.77 12.89
CA PRO A 264 6.78 4.42 12.97
C PRO A 264 5.77 3.41 13.56
N GLN A 265 4.77 3.88 14.31
CA GLN A 265 3.69 3.04 14.82
C GLN A 265 2.86 2.43 13.67
N ARG A 266 2.77 3.08 12.50
CA ARG A 266 2.14 2.47 11.31
C ARG A 266 2.90 1.26 10.78
N ILE A 267 4.23 1.24 10.92
CA ILE A 267 5.04 0.06 10.57
C ILE A 267 4.71 -1.05 11.57
N ALA A 268 4.76 -0.74 12.87
CA ALA A 268 4.51 -1.70 13.96
C ALA A 268 3.08 -2.28 13.96
N ALA A 269 2.11 -1.53 13.41
CA ALA A 269 0.73 -1.98 13.25
C ALA A 269 0.61 -3.24 12.37
N PHE A 270 1.63 -3.56 11.56
CA PHE A 270 1.67 -4.71 10.66
C PHE A 270 2.90 -5.61 10.91
N THR A 271 3.34 -5.70 12.16
CA THR A 271 4.41 -6.62 12.60
C THR A 271 4.01 -7.46 13.80
N GLU A 272 4.31 -8.75 13.77
CA GLU A 272 4.22 -9.64 14.93
C GLU A 272 5.48 -9.58 15.77
N VAL A 273 5.36 -9.80 17.08
CA VAL A 273 6.52 -9.90 17.97
C VAL A 273 6.91 -11.37 18.11
N LYS A 274 8.13 -11.70 17.69
CA LYS A 274 8.73 -13.01 17.95
C LYS A 274 9.79 -12.89 19.03
N THR A 275 9.61 -13.67 20.08
CA THR A 275 10.55 -13.72 21.20
C THR A 275 11.42 -14.96 21.13
N VAL A 276 12.74 -14.77 21.08
CA VAL A 276 13.72 -15.86 21.06
C VAL A 276 14.49 -15.86 22.38
N TRP A 277 14.65 -17.06 22.94
CA TRP A 277 15.41 -17.31 24.16
C TRP A 277 16.70 -18.03 23.81
N HIS A 278 17.84 -17.38 24.04
CA HIS A 278 19.16 -17.98 23.89
C HIS A 278 19.78 -18.18 25.27
N PRO A 279 20.35 -19.36 25.60
CA PRO A 279 21.11 -19.54 26.82
C PRO A 279 22.25 -18.50 26.91
N LYS A 280 22.46 -17.93 28.09
CA LYS A 280 23.64 -17.11 28.41
C LYS A 280 24.42 -17.77 29.54
N SER A 281 25.75 -17.76 29.44
CA SER A 281 26.59 -18.30 30.51
C SER A 281 26.41 -17.49 31.79
N MET A 282 26.29 -18.18 32.91
CA MET A 282 26.34 -17.58 34.25
C MET A 282 27.79 -17.61 34.72
N VAL A 283 28.64 -16.76 34.14
CA VAL A 283 29.98 -16.50 34.69
C VAL A 283 29.90 -15.25 35.55
#